data_AF-A0A1H9M5T2-F1
#
_entry.id   AF-A0A1H9M5T2-F1
#
_cell.length_a   1.000
_cell.length_b   1.000
_cell.length_c   1.000
_cell.angle_alpha   90.00
_cell.angle_beta   90.00
_cell.angle_gamma   90.00
#
_symmetry.space_group_name_H-M   'P 1'
#
loop_
_entity.id
_entity.type
_entity.pdbx_description
1 polymer ?
#
loop_
_entity_poly.entity_id
_entity_poly.type
_entity_poly.pdbx_seq_one_letter_code
_entity_poly.pdbx_strand_id
1 'polypeptide(L)' 'MKASTPSSSGSKATTTPRHLQATAIVGGALIGFLVMKTREARSQLENVTHTACLQGDLSAQDAALVHQLLAASPRTNLI' A
#
# COMPACT_ATOMS: atom_id res chain seq x y z
N MET A 1 38.90 15.98 -32.95
CA MET A 1 37.87 16.18 -31.91
C MET A 1 36.90 15.01 -31.99
N LYS A 2 36.83 14.13 -30.99
CA LYS A 2 35.84 13.04 -30.95
C LYS A 2 34.68 13.47 -30.06
N ALA A 3 33.50 13.66 -30.65
CA ALA A 3 32.27 13.84 -29.90
C ALA A 3 31.77 12.47 -29.45
N SER A 4 31.96 12.17 -28.17
CA SER A 4 31.31 11.03 -27.53
C SER A 4 29.85 11.39 -27.31
N THR A 5 28.94 10.83 -28.11
CA THR A 5 27.51 10.88 -27.83
C THR A 5 27.21 9.88 -26.72
N PRO A 6 26.78 10.30 -25.52
CA PRO A 6 26.08 9.37 -24.65
C PRO A 6 24.69 9.17 -25.28
N SER A 7 24.58 8.17 -26.17
CA SER A 7 23.30 7.53 -26.44
C SER A 7 22.89 6.73 -25.21
N SER A 8 22.55 7.43 -24.12
CA SER A 8 21.82 6.83 -23.02
C SER A 8 20.35 7.12 -23.29
N SER A 9 19.76 6.29 -24.15
CA SER A 9 18.32 6.03 -24.13
C SER A 9 18.04 5.28 -22.84
N GLY A 10 18.18 5.97 -21.70
CA GLY A 10 17.61 5.55 -20.45
C GLY A 10 16.12 5.67 -20.66
N SER A 11 15.50 4.58 -21.12
CA SER A 11 14.07 4.40 -21.04
C SER A 11 13.68 4.87 -19.64
N LYS A 12 13.01 6.02 -19.57
CA LYS A 12 12.32 6.51 -18.39
C LYS A 12 11.16 5.55 -18.19
N ALA A 13 11.48 4.30 -17.91
CA ALA A 13 10.54 3.36 -17.34
C ALA A 13 10.26 3.95 -15.97
N THR A 14 9.22 4.77 -15.89
CA THR A 14 8.51 5.11 -14.67
C THR A 14 7.91 3.80 -14.15
N THR A 15 8.78 2.87 -13.73
CA THR A 15 8.36 1.82 -12.82
C THR A 15 8.18 2.59 -11.52
N THR A 16 6.92 2.89 -11.20
CA THR A 16 6.57 3.41 -9.89
C THR A 16 7.28 2.49 -8.89
N PRO A 17 8.12 3.03 -8.01
CA PRO A 17 8.80 2.21 -7.02
C PRO A 17 7.78 1.29 -6.35
N ARG A 18 8.03 -0.02 -6.29
CA ARG A 18 7.01 -1.00 -5.83
C ARG A 18 6.42 -0.64 -4.47
N HIS A 19 7.22 -0.04 -3.60
CA HIS A 19 6.78 0.52 -2.32
C HIS A 19 5.68 1.59 -2.46
N LEU A 20 5.76 2.47 -3.46
CA LEU A 20 4.73 3.49 -3.72
C LEU A 20 3.44 2.88 -4.25
N GLN A 21 3.55 1.85 -5.09
CA GLN A 21 2.38 1.11 -5.57
C GLN A 21 1.70 0.35 -4.41
N ALA A 22 2.46 -0.33 -3.58
CA ALA A 22 1.93 -1.03 -2.41
C ALA A 22 1.28 -0.06 -1.41
N THR A 23 1.91 1.07 -1.13
CA THR A 23 1.33 2.13 -0.28
C THR A 23 0.02 2.66 -0.86
N ALA A 24 -0.05 2.88 -2.18
CA ALA A 24 -1.28 3.32 -2.84
C ALA A 24 -2.39 2.26 -2.77
N ILE A 25 -2.05 0.98 -2.93
CA ILE A 25 -3.00 -0.14 -2.80
C ILE A 25 -3.53 -0.25 -1.38
N VAL A 26 -2.65 -0.22 -0.38
CA VAL A 26 -3.03 -0.25 1.04
C VAL A 26 -3.87 0.99 1.40
N GLY A 27 -3.46 2.18 0.96
CA GLY A 27 -4.21 3.42 1.16
C GLY A 27 -5.60 3.39 0.52
N GLY A 28 -5.72 2.86 -0.71
CA GLY A 28 -7.00 2.68 -1.38
C GLY A 28 -7.91 1.69 -0.65
N ALA A 29 -7.37 0.56 -0.19
CA ALA A 29 -8.11 -0.40 0.62
C ALA A 29 -8.53 0.20 1.98
N LEU A 30 -7.71 1.06 2.57
CA LEU A 30 -7.99 1.71 3.85
C LEU A 30 -9.12 2.75 3.72
N ILE A 31 -9.12 3.53 2.64
CA ILE A 31 -10.22 4.45 2.31
C ILE A 31 -11.50 3.64 2.03
N GLY A 32 -11.41 2.56 1.24
CA GLY A 32 -12.53 1.66 0.98
C GLY A 32 -13.12 1.07 2.26
N PHE A 33 -12.26 0.69 3.22
CA PHE A 33 -12.67 0.22 4.54
C PHE A 33 -13.38 1.30 5.35
N LEU A 34 -12.84 2.53 5.39
CA LEU A 34 -13.45 3.66 6.11
C LEU A 34 -14.81 4.06 5.53
N VAL A 35 -14.96 3.99 4.20
CA VAL A 35 -16.20 4.36 3.49
C VAL A 35 -17.25 3.25 3.58
N MET A 36 -16.91 2.01 3.23
CA MET A 36 -17.87 0.91 3.17
C MET A 36 -18.21 0.36 4.56
N LYS A 37 -17.29 0.42 5.54
CA LYS A 37 -17.44 -0.17 6.89
C LYS A 37 -17.88 -1.65 6.87
N THR A 38 -17.54 -2.38 5.82
CA THR A 38 -17.91 -3.80 5.64
C THR A 38 -16.78 -4.72 6.10
N ARG A 39 -17.16 -5.96 6.48
CA ARG A 39 -16.20 -7.04 6.77
C ARG A 39 -15.39 -7.46 5.53
N GLU A 40 -15.94 -7.27 4.33
CA GLU A 40 -15.23 -7.54 3.07
C GLU A 40 -14.05 -6.57 2.88
N ALA A 41 -14.28 -5.26 3.06
CA ALA A 41 -13.20 -4.28 2.97
C ALA A 41 -12.15 -4.47 4.07
N ARG A 42 -12.56 -4.96 5.24
CA ARG A 42 -11.66 -5.38 6.33
C ARG A 42 -10.72 -6.51 5.87
N SER A 43 -11.29 -7.58 5.31
CA SER A 43 -10.55 -8.75 4.84
C SER A 43 -9.60 -8.40 3.70
N GLN A 44 -10.05 -7.56 2.75
CA GLN A 44 -9.17 -7.05 1.71
C GLN A 44 -7.99 -6.25 2.28
N LEU A 45 -8.26 -5.28 3.16
CA LEU A 45 -7.21 -4.45 3.76
C LEU A 45 -6.17 -5.31 4.52
N GLU A 46 -6.61 -6.32 5.27
CA GLU A 46 -5.72 -7.27 5.94
C GLU A 46 -4.85 -8.04 4.94
N ASN A 47 -5.45 -8.56 3.87
CA ASN A 47 -4.74 -9.34 2.86
C ASN A 47 -3.72 -8.51 2.05
N VAL A 48 -4.08 -7.30 1.60
CA VAL A 48 -3.12 -6.42 0.89
C VAL A 48 -2.02 -5.92 1.81
N THR A 49 -2.31 -5.63 3.08
CA THR A 49 -1.29 -5.21 4.05
C THR A 49 -0.31 -6.35 4.36
N HIS A 50 -0.83 -7.57 4.58
CA HIS A 50 0.01 -8.75 4.81
C HIS A 50 0.91 -9.05 3.60
N THR A 51 0.33 -8.99 2.40
CA THR A 51 1.08 -9.19 1.15
C THR A 51 2.15 -8.12 0.94
N ALA A 52 1.83 -6.85 1.20
CA ALA A 52 2.77 -5.73 1.08
C ALA A 52 3.91 -5.83 2.10
N CYS A 53 3.61 -6.30 3.32
CA CYS A 53 4.61 -6.54 4.35
C CYS A 53 5.56 -7.69 3.95
N LEU A 54 5.04 -8.79 3.42
CA LEU A 54 5.85 -9.94 2.95
C LEU A 54 6.76 -9.57 1.77
N GLN A 55 6.31 -8.67 0.89
CA GLN A 55 7.12 -8.21 -0.24
C GLN A 55 8.18 -7.18 0.16
N GLY A 56 8.21 -6.75 1.43
CA GLY A 56 9.11 -5.70 1.93
C GLY A 56 8.76 -4.31 1.41
N ASP A 57 7.59 -4.16 0.79
CA ASP A 57 7.09 -2.90 0.25
C ASP A 57 6.40 -2.03 1.33
N LEU A 58 6.06 -2.62 2.47
CA LEU A 58 5.50 -1.95 3.64
C LEU A 58 6.36 -2.22 4.87
N SER A 59 6.58 -1.21 5.72
CA SER A 59 7.28 -1.41 6.99
C SER A 59 6.42 -2.23 7.95
N ALA A 60 7.06 -3.01 8.82
CA ALA A 60 6.39 -3.74 9.89
C ALA A 60 5.57 -2.80 10.80
N GLN A 61 5.99 -1.54 10.93
CA GLN A 61 5.29 -0.52 11.69
C GLN A 61 3.95 -0.14 11.05
N ASP A 62 3.92 0.04 9.73
CA ASP A 62 2.70 0.36 8.97
C ASP A 62 1.72 -0.82 9.00
N ALA A 63 2.24 -2.04 8.84
CA ALA A 63 1.44 -3.26 8.94
C ALA A 63 0.81 -3.40 10.34
N ALA A 64 1.57 -3.11 11.40
CA ALA A 64 1.07 -3.11 12.77
C ALA A 64 0.00 -2.02 13.00
N LEU A 65 0.14 -0.84 12.39
CA LEU A 65 -0.86 0.23 12.45
C LEU A 65 -2.18 -0.19 11.80
N VAL A 66 -2.12 -0.81 10.63
CA VAL A 66 -3.32 -1.34 9.95
C VAL A 66 -3.95 -2.46 10.77
N HIS A 67 -3.14 -3.38 11.32
CA HIS A 67 -3.64 -4.42 12.22
C HIS A 67 -4.32 -3.84 13.46
N GLN A 68 -3.75 -2.79 14.05
CA GLN A 68 -4.33 -2.09 15.18
C GLN A 68 -5.63 -1.37 14.79
N LEU A 69 -5.70 -0.73 13.62
CA LEU A 69 -6.91 -0.09 13.11
C LEU A 69 -8.03 -1.11 12.87
N LEU A 70 -7.68 -2.27 12.30
CA LEU A 70 -8.59 -3.39 12.12
C LEU A 70 -9.05 -3.91 13.50
N ALA A 71 -8.14 -4.12 14.45
CA ALA A 71 -8.45 -4.57 15.81
C ALA A 71 -9.26 -3.54 16.63
N ALA A 72 -9.09 -2.24 16.36
CA ALA A 72 -9.82 -1.14 16.97
C ALA A 72 -11.15 -0.81 16.28
N SER A 73 -11.38 -1.35 15.07
CA SER A 73 -12.65 -1.20 14.34
C SER A 73 -13.78 -2.20 14.64
N PRO A 74 -13.91 -2.83 15.82
CA PRO A 74 -15.21 -3.34 16.26
C PRO A 74 -15.91 -2.27 17.10
N ARG A 75 -17.05 -1.78 16.59
CA ARG A 75 -18.11 -0.95 17.22
C ARG A 75 -18.35 0.31 16.37
N THR A 76 -19.33 0.32 15.47
CA THR A 76 -20.71 0.70 15.86
C THR A 76 -20.72 1.39 17.22
N ASN A 77 -20.40 2.69 17.20
CA ASN A 77 -20.69 3.60 18.29
C ASN A 77 -22.21 3.56 18.50
N LEU A 78 -22.63 2.75 19.47
CA LEU A 78 -23.97 2.65 20.01
C LEU A 78 -23.80 2.89 21.51
N ILE A 79 -23.82 4.16 21.90
CA ILE A 79 -24.32 4.67 23.18
C ILE A 79 -24.59 6.17 23.03
#